data_AF-A0A7R7WBA0-F1
#
_entry.id   AF-A0A7R7WBA0-F1
#
_cell.length_a   1.000
_cell.length_b   1.000
_cell.length_c   1.000
_cell.angle_alpha   90.00
_cell.angle_beta   90.00
_cell.angle_gamma   90.00
#
_symmetry.space_group_name_H-M   'P 1'
#
loop_
_entity.id
_entity.type
_entity.pdbx_description
1 polymer ?
#
loop_
_entity_poly.entity_id
_entity_poly.type
_entity_poly.pdbx_seq_one_letter_code
_entity_poly.pdbx_strand_id
1 'polypeptide(L)'
;MAVRQQQLRIPQHQRAHAWILGSSIASLASAVHLIQEASIPASQVHVVESRTSARDGLPTIGNATIGYDYRVACLPIFCDGCTEDLLSIIPLISGPGKTLLDNLRCTPREIAPTRVLIKRGHEEQVCNARGVRTGWKVRIKLALFLQHSEEALGRKTIRDCLGNGFFKSAFWAVWASTLLSFADACAVSFMKSFSPLPTPLH
;
A
#
# COMPACT_ATOMS: atom_id res chain seq x y z
N MET A 1 7.53 51.01 -39.09
CA MET A 1 7.45 49.53 -39.17
C MET A 1 8.45 48.94 -38.19
N ALA A 2 7.97 48.23 -37.15
CA ALA A 2 8.67 47.13 -36.46
C ALA A 2 7.77 46.65 -35.31
N VAL A 3 6.82 45.78 -35.64
CA VAL A 3 6.03 45.04 -34.63
C VAL A 3 6.98 44.01 -34.01
N ARG A 4 7.46 44.32 -32.81
CA ARG A 4 8.28 43.42 -32.00
C ARG A 4 7.35 42.32 -31.48
N GLN A 5 7.29 41.20 -32.19
CA GLN A 5 6.58 40.01 -31.73
C GLN A 5 7.18 39.58 -30.38
N GLN A 6 6.50 39.90 -29.29
CA GLN A 6 6.72 39.25 -28.02
C GLN A 6 6.28 37.79 -28.20
N GLN A 7 7.27 36.94 -28.48
CA GLN A 7 7.12 35.50 -28.42
C GLN A 7 6.77 35.16 -26.97
N LEU A 8 5.48 35.04 -26.68
CA LEU A 8 4.95 34.53 -25.42
C LEU A 8 5.69 33.22 -25.13
N ARG A 9 6.58 33.22 -24.14
CA ARG A 9 7.16 32.00 -23.58
C ARG A 9 6.01 31.23 -22.96
N ILE A 10 5.40 30.38 -23.77
CA ILE A 10 4.50 29.32 -23.31
C ILE A 10 5.28 28.56 -22.21
N PRO A 11 4.74 28.43 -20.98
CA PRO A 11 5.40 27.66 -19.92
C PRO A 11 5.77 26.27 -20.46
N GLN A 12 6.99 25.80 -20.23
CA GLN A 12 7.48 24.55 -20.82
C GLN A 12 6.55 23.34 -20.56
N HIS A 13 5.78 23.38 -19.47
CA HIS A 13 4.76 22.38 -19.12
C HIS A 13 3.63 22.23 -20.16
N GLN A 14 3.28 23.26 -20.95
CA GLN A 14 2.25 23.14 -21.99
C GLN A 14 2.73 22.41 -23.27
N ARG A 15 4.03 22.09 -23.37
CA ARG A 15 4.60 21.30 -24.47
C ARG A 15 5.13 19.94 -24.01
N ALA A 16 5.04 19.64 -22.72
CA ALA A 16 5.60 18.41 -22.16
C ALA A 16 4.61 17.25 -22.34
N HIS A 17 5.07 16.17 -22.97
CA HIS A 17 4.32 14.92 -23.05
C HIS A 17 4.81 13.96 -21.96
N ALA A 18 3.88 13.43 -21.17
CA ALA A 18 4.18 12.43 -20.15
C ALA A 18 3.74 11.05 -20.64
N TRP A 19 4.64 10.07 -20.55
CA TRP A 19 4.38 8.68 -20.92
C TRP A 19 4.53 7.80 -19.68
N ILE A 20 3.44 7.16 -19.27
CA ILE A 20 3.38 6.33 -18.07
C ILE A 20 3.21 4.88 -18.51
N LEU A 21 4.10 4.01 -18.06
CA LEU A 21 4.05 2.59 -18.38
C LEU A 21 3.24 1.83 -17.32
N GLY A 22 2.24 1.08 -17.78
CA GLY A 22 1.32 0.28 -16.98
C GLY A 22 0.10 1.03 -16.44
N SER A 23 -1.01 0.32 -16.20
CA SER A 23 -2.25 0.85 -15.63
C SER A 23 -2.44 0.51 -14.15
N SER A 24 -1.35 0.55 -13.37
CA SER A 24 -1.38 0.33 -11.93
C SER A 24 -2.00 1.51 -11.17
N ILE A 25 -2.36 1.32 -9.89
CA ILE A 25 -2.82 2.44 -9.05
C ILE A 25 -1.77 3.56 -8.95
N ALA A 26 -0.48 3.22 -8.90
CA ALA A 26 0.61 4.20 -8.88
C ALA A 26 0.71 4.99 -10.19
N SER A 27 0.51 4.30 -11.32
CA SER A 27 0.49 4.91 -12.65
C SER A 27 -0.67 5.90 -12.80
N LEU A 28 -1.87 5.49 -12.35
CA LEU A 28 -3.06 6.34 -12.38
C LEU A 28 -2.94 7.52 -11.42
N ALA A 29 -2.42 7.30 -10.20
CA ALA A 29 -2.13 8.37 -9.25
C ALA A 29 -1.16 9.40 -9.86
N SER A 30 -0.09 8.93 -10.51
CA SER A 30 0.87 9.81 -11.19
C SER A 30 0.19 10.66 -12.27
N ALA A 31 -0.71 10.07 -13.06
CA ALA A 31 -1.47 10.82 -14.07
C ALA A 31 -2.35 11.91 -13.44
N VAL A 32 -3.01 11.61 -12.31
CA VAL A 32 -3.82 12.60 -11.57
C VAL A 32 -2.96 13.77 -11.10
N HIS A 33 -1.82 13.51 -10.45
CA HIS A 33 -0.92 14.58 -9.99
C HIS A 33 -0.32 15.40 -11.14
N LEU A 34 0.02 14.77 -12.27
CA LEU A 34 0.50 15.49 -13.46
C LEU A 34 -0.56 16.46 -14.02
N ILE A 35 -1.83 16.06 -14.02
CA ILE A 35 -2.92 16.90 -14.51
C ILE A 35 -3.24 18.01 -13.51
N GLN A 36 -3.34 17.69 -12.22
CA GLN A 36 -3.85 18.63 -11.21
C GLN A 36 -2.77 19.56 -10.65
N GLU A 37 -1.59 19.02 -10.33
CA GLU A 37 -0.53 19.79 -9.66
C GLU A 37 0.46 20.36 -10.68
N ALA A 38 0.88 19.55 -11.65
CA ALA A 38 1.81 20.00 -12.69
C ALA A 38 1.10 20.72 -13.85
N SER A 39 -0.23 20.80 -13.84
CA SER A 39 -1.05 21.46 -14.86
C SER A 39 -0.74 20.99 -16.30
N ILE A 40 -0.37 19.73 -16.48
CA ILE A 40 -0.16 19.14 -17.81
C ILE A 40 -1.54 18.83 -18.41
N PRO A 41 -1.84 19.29 -19.64
CA PRO A 41 -3.07 18.93 -20.33
C PRO A 41 -3.27 17.41 -20.38
N ALA A 42 -4.47 16.93 -20.07
CA ALA A 42 -4.78 15.50 -20.09
C ALA A 42 -4.49 14.84 -21.45
N SER A 43 -4.64 15.57 -22.56
CA SER A 43 -4.29 15.11 -23.91
C SER A 43 -2.79 14.86 -24.13
N GLN A 44 -1.94 15.33 -23.21
CA GLN A 44 -0.49 15.14 -23.21
C GLN A 44 -0.02 14.07 -22.21
N VAL A 45 -0.93 13.47 -21.44
CA VAL A 45 -0.63 12.37 -20.52
C VAL A 45 -1.07 11.05 -21.15
N HIS A 46 -0.09 10.19 -21.46
CA HIS A 46 -0.29 8.93 -22.17
C HIS A 46 -0.02 7.75 -21.23
N VAL A 47 -1.03 6.95 -20.93
CA VAL A 47 -0.87 5.70 -20.16
C VAL A 47 -0.80 4.54 -21.15
N VAL A 48 0.31 3.82 -21.14
CA VAL A 48 0.57 2.70 -22.06
C VAL A 48 0.52 1.40 -21.30
N GLU A 49 -0.42 0.52 -21.66
CA GLU A 49 -0.60 -0.79 -21.04
C GLU A 49 -0.40 -1.90 -22.10
N SER A 50 0.28 -2.98 -21.74
CA SER A 50 0.51 -4.12 -22.62
C SER A 50 -0.72 -5.01 -22.75
N ARG A 51 -1.66 -4.93 -21.79
CA ARG A 51 -2.88 -5.72 -21.75
C ARG A 51 -3.99 -5.08 -22.59
N THR A 52 -4.84 -5.91 -23.17
CA THR A 52 -5.98 -5.49 -24.01
C THR A 52 -7.10 -4.78 -23.25
N SER A 53 -7.06 -4.75 -21.91
CA SER A 53 -8.00 -4.01 -21.07
C SER A 53 -7.28 -3.14 -20.06
N ALA A 54 -7.71 -1.87 -19.97
CA ALA A 54 -7.26 -0.90 -18.97
C ALA A 54 -7.91 -1.21 -17.62
N ARG A 55 -7.57 -2.37 -17.06
CA ARG A 55 -8.02 -2.80 -15.75
C ARG A 55 -6.82 -2.75 -14.80
N ASP A 56 -7.08 -2.37 -13.57
CA ASP A 56 -6.09 -2.45 -12.52
C ASP A 56 -5.48 -3.86 -12.45
N GLY A 57 -4.24 -3.97 -11.95
CA GLY A 57 -3.51 -5.24 -11.90
C GLY A 57 -4.12 -6.33 -11.00
N LEU A 58 -5.31 -6.10 -10.42
CA LEU A 58 -5.98 -6.97 -9.45
C LEU A 58 -7.46 -7.23 -9.81
N PRO A 59 -7.79 -7.59 -11.06
CA PRO A 59 -9.18 -7.75 -11.37
C PRO A 59 -9.77 -8.99 -10.72
N THR A 60 -10.92 -8.83 -10.08
CA THR A 60 -11.81 -9.97 -9.84
C THR A 60 -12.46 -10.35 -11.16
N ILE A 61 -12.22 -11.57 -11.63
CA ILE A 61 -12.76 -12.08 -12.90
C ILE A 61 -13.70 -13.22 -12.59
N GLY A 62 -14.80 -13.35 -13.32
CA GLY A 62 -15.66 -14.52 -13.21
C GLY A 62 -17.13 -14.18 -13.12
N ASN A 63 -17.95 -15.19 -12.87
CA ASN A 63 -19.39 -15.07 -12.67
C ASN A 63 -19.90 -16.22 -11.79
N ALA A 64 -21.18 -16.17 -11.43
CA ALA A 64 -21.81 -17.18 -10.59
C ALA A 64 -21.78 -18.61 -11.17
N THR A 65 -21.58 -18.76 -12.48
CA THR A 65 -21.59 -20.06 -13.17
C THR A 65 -20.19 -20.67 -13.26
N ILE A 66 -19.16 -19.87 -13.57
CA ILE A 66 -17.76 -20.36 -13.73
C ILE A 66 -16.89 -20.17 -12.48
N GLY A 67 -17.43 -19.48 -11.46
CA GLY A 67 -16.69 -19.08 -10.26
C GLY A 67 -16.01 -17.72 -10.42
N TYR A 68 -15.54 -17.17 -9.29
CA TYR A 68 -14.81 -15.90 -9.21
C TYR A 68 -13.32 -16.15 -8.90
N ASP A 69 -12.43 -15.68 -9.76
CA ASP A 69 -11.01 -15.45 -9.46
C ASP A 69 -10.91 -14.14 -8.68
N TYR A 70 -10.89 -14.25 -7.35
CA TYR A 70 -10.69 -13.12 -6.45
C TYR A 70 -9.21 -12.99 -6.11
N ARG A 71 -8.57 -11.94 -6.63
CA ARG A 71 -7.22 -11.55 -6.21
C ARG A 71 -7.35 -10.65 -4.99
N VAL A 72 -6.80 -11.12 -3.87
CA VAL A 72 -6.81 -10.37 -2.61
C VAL A 72 -6.21 -9.00 -2.87
N ALA A 73 -7.08 -7.98 -2.82
CA ALA A 73 -6.61 -6.61 -2.69
C ALA A 73 -5.90 -6.54 -1.34
N CYS A 74 -4.62 -6.15 -1.34
CA CYS A 74 -4.07 -5.55 -0.13
C CYS A 74 -4.93 -4.31 0.10
N LEU A 75 -5.91 -4.41 1.02
CA LEU A 75 -6.68 -3.26 1.44
C LEU A 75 -5.68 -2.13 1.65
N PRO A 76 -5.90 -0.93 1.09
CA PRO A 76 -5.04 0.19 1.41
C PRO A 76 -5.13 0.34 2.92
N ILE A 77 -4.05 -0.07 3.59
CA ILE A 77 -3.79 0.47 4.92
C ILE A 77 -3.63 1.94 4.59
N PHE A 78 -4.51 2.80 5.11
CA PHE A 78 -4.37 4.25 4.97
C PHE A 78 -3.06 4.61 5.63
N CYS A 79 -2.01 4.66 4.80
CA CYS A 79 -0.63 4.70 5.24
C CYS A 79 -0.10 6.13 5.25
N ASP A 80 -0.78 7.07 4.60
CA ASP A 80 -0.31 8.45 4.52
C ASP A 80 -1.42 9.42 4.09
N GLY A 81 -1.18 10.71 4.33
CA GLY A 81 -2.04 11.79 3.88
C GLY A 81 -2.13 11.87 2.35
N CYS A 82 -1.08 11.50 1.62
CA CYS A 82 -1.07 11.54 0.15
C CYS A 82 -2.16 10.65 -0.45
N THR A 83 -2.35 9.46 0.09
CA THR A 83 -3.40 8.53 -0.34
C THR A 83 -4.77 9.06 0.02
N GLU A 84 -4.95 9.67 1.20
CA GLU A 84 -6.21 10.30 1.58
C GLU A 84 -6.55 11.48 0.65
N ASP A 85 -5.59 12.35 0.37
CA ASP A 85 -5.74 13.50 -0.53
C ASP A 85 -6.15 13.03 -1.92
N LEU A 86 -5.47 12.02 -2.48
CA LEU A 86 -5.81 11.44 -3.77
C LEU A 86 -7.25 10.88 -3.78
N LEU A 87 -7.62 10.10 -2.77
CA LEU A 87 -8.95 9.48 -2.67
C LEU A 87 -10.07 10.49 -2.43
N SER A 88 -9.75 11.67 -1.86
CA SER A 88 -10.70 12.77 -1.67
C SER A 88 -11.12 13.43 -2.99
N ILE A 89 -10.31 13.29 -4.03
CA ILE A 89 -10.58 13.92 -5.33
C ILE A 89 -11.33 12.96 -6.27
N ILE A 90 -11.27 11.66 -6.02
CA ILE A 90 -11.91 10.64 -6.86
C ILE A 90 -13.41 10.57 -6.54
N PRO A 91 -14.31 10.89 -7.50
CA PRO A 91 -15.74 10.84 -7.28
C PRO A 91 -16.24 9.39 -7.21
N LEU A 92 -17.24 9.15 -6.36
CA LEU A 92 -17.89 7.85 -6.26
C LEU A 92 -18.96 7.69 -7.35
N ILE A 93 -18.90 6.58 -8.09
CA ILE A 93 -19.88 6.28 -9.17
C ILE A 93 -21.31 6.15 -8.62
N SER A 94 -21.48 5.58 -7.42
CA SER A 94 -22.78 5.25 -6.83
C SER A 94 -23.40 6.37 -5.97
N GLY A 95 -22.80 7.56 -5.88
CA GLY A 95 -23.28 8.62 -4.99
C GLY A 95 -22.87 10.02 -5.43
N PRO A 96 -23.80 10.89 -5.88
CA PRO A 96 -23.47 12.25 -6.28
C PRO A 96 -22.90 13.05 -5.10
N GLY A 97 -21.79 13.75 -5.34
CA GLY A 97 -21.13 14.58 -4.32
C GLY A 97 -20.36 13.82 -3.24
N LYS A 98 -20.25 12.49 -3.33
CA LYS A 98 -19.44 11.68 -2.41
C LYS A 98 -18.13 11.28 -3.08
N THR A 99 -17.07 11.24 -2.29
CA THR A 99 -15.74 10.82 -2.73
C THR A 99 -15.50 9.35 -2.40
N LEU A 100 -14.49 8.76 -3.02
CA LEU A 100 -14.06 7.40 -2.68
C LEU A 100 -13.56 7.34 -1.22
N LEU A 101 -12.92 8.40 -0.73
CA LEU A 101 -12.51 8.51 0.67
C LEU A 101 -13.70 8.44 1.65
N ASP A 102 -14.79 9.14 1.35
CA ASP A 102 -16.00 9.12 2.20
C ASP A 102 -16.60 7.71 2.29
N ASN A 103 -16.64 6.99 1.16
CA ASN A 103 -17.14 5.63 1.12
C ASN A 103 -16.30 4.68 1.99
N LEU A 104 -14.98 4.80 1.91
CA LEU A 104 -14.08 3.96 2.70
C LEU A 104 -14.16 4.27 4.20
N ARG A 105 -14.31 5.55 4.58
CA ARG A 105 -14.50 5.96 5.99
C ARG A 105 -15.83 5.47 6.57
N CYS A 106 -16.89 5.40 5.77
CA CYS A 106 -18.18 4.86 6.19
C CYS A 106 -18.24 3.33 6.24
N THR A 107 -17.26 2.63 5.65
CA THR A 107 -17.24 1.16 5.64
C THR A 107 -16.82 0.64 7.02
N PRO A 108 -17.68 -0.13 7.72
CA PRO A 108 -17.36 -0.61 9.06
C PRO A 108 -16.13 -1.50 9.05
N ARG A 109 -15.21 -1.26 9.98
CA ARG A 109 -14.01 -2.09 10.15
C ARG A 109 -14.40 -3.39 10.85
N GLU A 110 -14.58 -4.45 10.08
CA GLU A 110 -14.83 -5.78 10.64
C GLU A 110 -13.58 -6.29 11.37
N ILE A 111 -13.70 -6.52 12.67
CA ILE A 111 -12.67 -7.16 13.47
C ILE A 111 -12.96 -8.65 13.47
N ALA A 112 -12.17 -9.42 12.71
CA ALA A 112 -12.30 -10.86 12.69
C ALA A 112 -12.12 -11.45 14.11
N PRO A 113 -13.06 -12.31 14.59
CA PRO A 113 -12.99 -12.89 15.93
C PRO A 113 -11.78 -13.82 16.09
N THR A 114 -11.39 -14.48 15.00
CA THR A 114 -10.21 -15.34 14.91
C THR A 114 -9.32 -14.84 13.78
N ARG A 115 -8.02 -14.63 14.06
CA ARG A 115 -7.05 -14.22 13.04
C ARG A 115 -6.16 -15.38 12.62
N VAL A 116 -5.64 -16.15 13.59
CA VAL A 116 -4.78 -17.31 13.33
C VAL A 116 -5.12 -18.45 14.28
N LEU A 117 -5.12 -19.68 13.74
CA LEU A 117 -5.18 -20.94 14.48
C LEU A 117 -3.80 -21.58 14.46
N ILE A 118 -3.19 -21.76 15.61
CA ILE A 118 -1.85 -22.37 15.75
C ILE A 118 -2.01 -23.74 16.40
N LYS A 119 -1.74 -24.81 15.65
CA LYS A 119 -1.71 -26.18 16.20
C LYS A 119 -0.31 -26.54 16.66
N ARG A 120 -0.16 -26.96 17.93
CA ARG A 120 1.10 -27.43 18.52
C ARG A 120 0.87 -28.82 19.12
N GLY A 121 1.17 -29.86 18.33
CA GLY A 121 0.84 -31.23 18.72
C GLY A 121 -0.67 -31.43 18.80
N HIS A 122 -1.18 -31.77 19.98
CA HIS A 122 -2.61 -31.94 20.25
C HIS A 122 -3.33 -30.66 20.70
N GLU A 123 -2.60 -29.59 20.99
CA GLU A 123 -3.20 -28.33 21.42
C GLU A 123 -3.45 -27.38 20.25
N GLU A 124 -4.61 -26.74 20.24
CA GLU A 124 -4.99 -25.71 19.28
C GLU A 124 -5.10 -24.37 20.00
N GLN A 125 -4.29 -23.40 19.58
CA GLN A 125 -4.31 -22.06 20.11
C GLN A 125 -4.97 -21.11 19.13
N VAL A 126 -6.11 -20.55 19.54
CA VAL A 126 -6.80 -19.47 18.82
C VAL A 126 -6.14 -18.13 19.18
N CYS A 127 -5.60 -17.44 18.20
CA CYS A 127 -5.09 -16.08 18.35
C CYS A 127 -6.06 -15.07 17.71
N ASN A 128 -6.57 -14.15 18.53
CA ASN A 128 -7.34 -13.00 18.05
C ASN A 128 -6.45 -11.74 17.95
N ALA A 129 -6.94 -10.70 17.28
CA ALA A 129 -6.18 -9.46 17.06
C ALA A 129 -5.78 -8.72 18.37
N ARG A 130 -6.49 -8.96 19.49
CA ARG A 130 -6.27 -8.30 20.79
C ARG A 130 -5.46 -9.13 21.80
N GLY A 131 -5.15 -10.38 21.47
CA GLY A 131 -4.71 -11.41 22.43
C GLY A 131 -3.38 -12.07 22.06
N VAL A 132 -2.61 -11.48 21.14
CA VAL A 132 -1.27 -12.00 20.81
C VAL A 132 -0.37 -11.86 22.03
N ARG A 133 -0.24 -12.95 22.80
CA ARG A 133 0.70 -13.03 23.93
C ARG A 133 2.13 -13.08 23.39
N THR A 134 2.69 -11.91 23.11
CA THR A 134 4.11 -11.77 22.78
C THR A 134 4.94 -11.96 24.04
N GLY A 135 5.61 -13.10 24.16
CA GLY A 135 6.51 -13.40 25.28
C GLY A 135 7.64 -12.37 25.40
N TRP A 136 8.13 -12.14 26.62
CA TRP A 136 9.14 -11.10 26.91
C TRP A 136 10.39 -11.18 26.03
N LYS A 137 10.87 -12.40 25.72
CA LYS A 137 12.02 -12.61 24.83
C LYS A 137 11.81 -12.03 23.43
N VAL A 138 10.60 -12.18 22.89
CA VAL A 138 10.24 -11.65 21.57
C VAL A 138 10.16 -10.12 21.63
N ARG A 139 9.61 -9.56 22.71
CA ARG A 139 9.53 -8.10 22.91
C ARG A 139 10.90 -7.45 22.98
N ILE A 140 11.83 -8.01 23.77
CA ILE A 140 13.20 -7.50 23.88
C ILE A 140 13.92 -7.60 22.54
N LYS A 141 13.78 -8.72 21.82
CA LYS A 141 14.37 -8.86 20.48
C LYS A 141 13.86 -7.82 19.51
N LEU A 142 12.54 -7.57 19.48
CA LEU A 142 11.96 -6.52 18.65
C LEU A 142 12.46 -5.14 19.05
N ALA A 143 12.51 -4.83 20.35
CA ALA A 143 12.99 -3.54 20.84
C ALA A 143 14.44 -3.27 20.44
N LEU A 144 15.34 -4.26 20.60
CA LEU A 144 16.73 -4.15 20.15
C LEU A 144 16.83 -4.04 18.62
N PHE A 145 15.99 -4.80 17.90
CA PHE A 145 15.96 -4.76 16.45
C PHE A 145 15.57 -3.38 15.91
N LEU A 146 14.57 -2.73 16.51
CA LEU A 146 14.09 -1.39 16.12
C LEU A 146 15.10 -0.27 16.43
N GLN A 147 16.19 -0.54 17.15
CA GLN A 147 17.26 0.43 17.39
C GLN A 147 18.30 0.45 16.24
N HIS A 148 18.26 -0.50 15.31
CA HIS A 148 19.16 -0.47 14.16
C HIS A 148 18.76 0.63 13.17
N SER A 149 19.76 1.29 12.57
CA SER A 149 19.55 2.16 11.42
C SER A 149 19.29 1.35 10.14
N GLU A 150 18.64 1.96 9.16
CA GLU A 150 18.44 1.34 7.83
C GLU A 150 19.78 0.93 7.20
N GLU A 151 20.80 1.78 7.34
CA GLU A 151 22.16 1.51 6.86
C GLU A 151 22.78 0.29 7.54
N ALA A 152 22.58 0.13 8.85
CA ALA A 152 23.11 -1.02 9.60
C ALA A 152 22.39 -2.34 9.27
N LEU A 153 21.11 -2.27 8.86
CA LEU A 153 20.36 -3.41 8.37
C LEU A 153 20.77 -3.77 6.92
N GLY A 154 20.97 -2.78 6.06
CA GLY A 154 21.46 -2.97 4.69
C GLY A 154 20.68 -4.05 3.92
N ARG A 155 21.37 -5.11 3.48
CA ARG A 155 20.79 -6.25 2.74
C ARG A 155 20.42 -7.44 3.62
N LYS A 156 20.38 -7.28 4.95
CA LYS A 156 20.05 -8.37 5.87
C LYS A 156 18.59 -8.79 5.78
N THR A 157 18.35 -10.06 6.04
CA THR A 157 17.00 -10.62 6.17
C THR A 157 16.49 -10.52 7.60
N ILE A 158 15.18 -10.68 7.79
CA ILE A 158 14.58 -10.79 9.13
C ILE A 158 15.21 -11.95 9.91
N ARG A 159 15.56 -13.05 9.22
CA ARG A 159 16.21 -14.22 9.80
C ARG A 159 17.59 -13.90 10.36
N ASP A 160 18.39 -13.13 9.62
CA ASP A 160 19.74 -12.73 10.05
C ASP A 160 19.71 -11.90 11.33
N CYS A 161 18.66 -11.10 11.52
CA CYS A 161 18.53 -10.19 12.67
C CYS A 161 17.88 -10.84 13.90
N LEU A 162 16.83 -11.65 13.75
CA LEU A 162 16.01 -12.12 14.86
C LEU A 162 16.23 -13.60 15.24
N GLY A 163 16.84 -14.37 14.35
CA GLY A 163 17.17 -15.78 14.51
C GLY A 163 15.97 -16.73 14.56
N ASN A 164 16.23 -18.03 14.44
CA ASN A 164 15.19 -19.06 14.24
C ASN A 164 14.13 -19.17 15.35
N GLY A 165 14.49 -18.80 16.59
CA GLY A 165 13.55 -18.85 17.72
C GLY A 165 12.40 -17.84 17.62
N PHE A 166 12.59 -16.72 16.90
CA PHE A 166 11.57 -15.69 16.72
C PHE A 166 10.40 -16.18 15.84
N PHE A 167 10.70 -16.95 14.79
CA PHE A 167 9.71 -17.46 13.84
C PHE A 167 8.76 -18.51 14.42
N LYS A 168 9.08 -19.07 15.60
CA LYS A 168 8.20 -19.97 16.35
C LYS A 168 7.19 -19.22 17.25
N SER A 169 7.19 -17.89 17.23
CA SER A 169 6.30 -17.08 18.08
C SER A 169 4.92 -16.91 17.46
N ALA A 170 3.89 -16.82 18.32
CA ALA A 170 2.54 -16.45 17.89
C ALA A 170 2.50 -15.04 17.26
N PHE A 171 3.40 -14.15 17.72
CA PHE A 171 3.61 -12.84 17.12
C PHE A 171 3.98 -12.94 15.64
N TRP A 172 5.01 -13.72 15.30
CA TRP A 172 5.42 -13.89 13.91
C TRP A 172 4.30 -14.52 13.07
N ALA A 173 3.59 -15.52 13.60
CA ALA A 173 2.49 -16.16 12.88
C ALA A 173 1.41 -15.16 12.46
N VAL A 174 0.99 -14.28 13.38
CA VAL A 174 -0.01 -13.24 13.09
C VAL A 174 0.55 -12.14 12.17
N TRP A 175 1.77 -11.69 12.42
CA TRP A 175 2.39 -10.62 11.63
C TRP A 175 2.64 -11.06 10.19
N ALA A 176 3.27 -12.23 9.98
CA ALA A 176 3.58 -12.77 8.68
C ALA A 176 2.32 -13.11 7.86
N SER A 177 1.26 -13.62 8.49
CA SER A 177 -0.01 -13.89 7.80
C SER A 177 -0.73 -12.60 7.41
N THR A 178 -0.61 -11.53 8.20
CA THR A 178 -1.27 -10.25 7.95
C THR A 178 -0.59 -9.47 6.83
N LEU A 179 0.74 -9.52 6.76
CA LEU A 179 1.55 -8.74 5.80
C LEU A 179 2.16 -9.59 4.68
N LEU A 180 1.74 -10.86 4.56
CA LEU A 180 2.19 -11.82 3.55
C LEU A 180 3.73 -11.88 3.44
N SER A 181 4.38 -12.02 4.58
CA SER A 181 5.84 -11.93 4.68
C SER A 181 6.49 -13.27 5.02
N PHE A 182 7.80 -13.36 4.76
CA PHE A 182 8.60 -14.58 4.91
C PHE A 182 9.86 -14.29 5.70
N ALA A 183 10.47 -15.32 6.30
CA ALA A 183 11.64 -15.16 7.16
C ALA A 183 12.84 -14.53 6.43
N ASP A 184 12.96 -14.80 5.13
CA ASP A 184 14.05 -14.32 4.28
C ASP A 184 13.72 -12.98 3.58
N ALA A 185 12.64 -12.32 4.00
CA ALA A 185 12.29 -10.98 3.53
C ALA A 185 13.24 -9.91 4.11
N CYS A 186 13.20 -8.73 3.48
CA CYS A 186 14.03 -7.59 3.84
C CYS A 186 13.79 -7.12 5.28
N ALA A 187 14.86 -7.03 6.09
CA ALA A 187 14.79 -6.53 7.46
C ALA A 187 14.35 -5.06 7.52
N VAL A 188 14.75 -4.23 6.55
CA VAL A 188 14.35 -2.81 6.51
C VAL A 188 12.84 -2.66 6.34
N SER A 189 12.23 -3.44 5.43
CA SER A 189 10.77 -3.44 5.23
C SER A 189 10.04 -3.91 6.49
N PHE A 190 10.57 -4.92 7.18
CA PHE A 190 10.04 -5.39 8.46
C PHE A 190 10.10 -4.28 9.52
N MET A 191 11.24 -3.58 9.66
CA MET A 191 11.39 -2.46 10.58
C MET A 191 10.40 -1.33 10.31
N LYS A 192 10.26 -0.91 9.04
CA LYS A 192 9.34 0.15 8.64
C LYS A 192 7.88 -0.13 8.96
N SER A 193 7.49 -1.41 9.04
CA SER A 193 6.13 -1.79 9.44
C SER A 193 5.76 -1.44 10.88
N PHE A 194 6.75 -1.15 11.74
CA PHE A 194 6.56 -0.78 13.15
C PHE A 194 6.65 0.71 13.40
N SER A 195 7.20 1.48 12.45
CA SER A 195 7.28 2.92 12.60
C SER A 195 5.88 3.51 12.56
N PRO A 196 5.53 4.42 13.51
CA PRO A 196 4.30 5.18 13.39
C PRO A 196 4.37 5.96 12.07
N LEU A 197 3.25 5.94 11.34
CA LEU A 197 3.11 6.77 10.15
C LEU A 197 3.30 8.24 10.57
N PRO A 198 3.99 9.06 9.77
CA PRO A 198 4.00 10.49 10.01
C PRO A 198 2.55 10.96 10.03
N THR A 199 2.07 11.39 11.21
CA THR A 199 0.80 12.08 11.32
C THR A 199 0.90 13.33 10.43
N PRO A 200 -0.06 13.59 9.54
CA PRO A 200 -0.04 14.81 8.75
C PRO A 200 0.03 16.00 9.70
N LEU A 201 1.05 16.85 9.51
CA LEU A 201 1.13 18.13 10.18
C LEU A 201 -0.06 18.96 9.69
N HIS A 202 -0.97 19.28 10.62
CA HIS A 202 -2.06 20.22 10.41
C HIS A 202 -1.55 21.62 10.02
#